data_AF-A0A497NE20-F1
#
_entry.id   AF-A0A497NE20-F1
#
_cell.length_a   1.000
_cell.length_b   1.000
_cell.length_c   1.000
_cell.angle_alpha   90.00
_cell.angle_beta   90.00
_cell.angle_gamma   90.00
#
_symmetry.space_group_name_H-M   'P 1'
#
loop_
_entity.id
_entity.type
_entity.pdbx_description
1 polymer ?
#
loop_
_entity_poly.entity_id
_entity_poly.type
_entity_poly.pdbx_seq_one_letter_code
_entity_poly.pdbx_strand_id
1 'polypeptide(L)'
;MGPTPFPSITTLREWDFKLLQRYKPFYMPFCDVCCLCTFGKCDLTEGKRGACGLDMAAQQSRIVLLACCIGAATHIAHARHLVEHLIEKFGRDAPIDVGGVNVEVEAPVTRLVCGIRPRTLGDLEDVLDYCETEVTHLLSATHTGQEGSNLDFESKVFHAGMIDQVGMEVADMAQISA
;
A
#
# COMPACT_ATOMS: atom_id res chain seq x y z
N MET A 1 7.88 19.73 -7.78
CA MET A 1 7.94 18.28 -7.52
C MET A 1 8.69 18.09 -6.21
N GLY A 2 8.18 17.25 -5.31
CA GLY A 2 8.84 16.95 -4.03
C GLY A 2 10.04 16.01 -4.20
N PRO A 3 10.74 15.66 -3.11
CA PRO A 3 11.98 14.87 -3.19
C PRO A 3 11.77 13.37 -3.48
N THR A 4 10.53 12.86 -3.40
CA THR A 4 10.24 11.42 -3.39
C THR A 4 9.11 11.03 -4.36
N PRO A 5 9.23 11.26 -5.68
CA PRO A 5 8.30 10.68 -6.64
C PRO A 5 8.48 9.15 -6.71
N PHE A 6 7.39 8.41 -6.82
CA PHE A 6 7.37 6.94 -6.82
C PHE A 6 8.21 6.34 -5.68
N PRO A 7 7.89 6.66 -4.41
CA PRO A 7 8.66 6.16 -3.28
C PRO A 7 8.62 4.63 -3.24
N SER A 8 9.75 3.99 -2.98
CA SER A 8 9.77 2.56 -2.65
C SER A 8 9.39 2.35 -1.19
N ILE A 9 9.15 1.10 -0.79
CA ILE A 9 8.81 0.69 0.58
C ILE A 9 9.76 1.20 1.69
N THR A 10 10.96 1.70 1.37
CA THR A 10 11.91 2.25 2.34
C THR A 10 12.08 3.76 2.26
N THR A 11 11.60 4.41 1.20
CA THR A 11 11.84 5.83 0.93
C THR A 11 11.32 6.74 2.04
N LEU A 12 10.15 6.44 2.60
CA LEU A 12 9.49 7.28 3.61
C LEU A 12 9.77 6.82 5.05
N ARG A 13 10.58 5.79 5.24
CA ARG A 13 10.88 5.19 6.54
C ARG A 13 11.32 6.21 7.60
N GLU A 14 12.15 7.18 7.24
CA GLU A 14 12.60 8.20 8.20
C GLU A 14 11.43 9.06 8.71
N TRP A 15 10.51 9.41 7.81
CA TRP A 15 9.29 10.15 8.17
C TRP A 15 8.36 9.29 9.03
N ASP A 16 8.15 8.04 8.64
CA ASP A 16 7.33 7.09 9.40
C ASP A 16 7.84 6.92 10.83
N PHE A 17 9.16 6.80 11.00
CA PHE A 17 9.76 6.67 12.32
C PHE A 17 9.60 7.94 13.17
N LYS A 18 9.55 9.14 12.57
CA LYS A 18 9.20 10.36 13.31
C LYS A 18 7.76 10.30 13.83
N LEU A 19 6.84 9.74 13.06
CA LEU A 19 5.45 9.52 13.50
C LEU A 19 5.39 8.46 14.62
N LEU A 20 6.03 7.30 14.43
CA LEU A 20 6.02 6.19 15.39
C LEU A 20 6.72 6.54 16.72
N GLN A 21 7.69 7.46 16.71
CA GLN A 21 8.30 7.98 17.94
C GLN A 21 7.30 8.76 18.80
N ARG A 22 6.40 9.52 18.16
CA ARG A 22 5.38 10.32 18.84
C ARG A 22 4.14 9.48 19.18
N TYR A 23 3.66 8.73 18.20
CA TYR A 23 2.48 7.86 18.28
C TYR A 23 2.94 6.41 18.34
N LYS A 24 3.30 5.97 19.54
CA LYS A 24 3.84 4.62 19.74
C LYS A 24 2.77 3.58 19.42
N PRO A 25 3.09 2.55 18.61
CA PRO A 25 2.19 1.44 18.39
C PRO A 25 1.83 0.76 19.71
N PHE A 26 0.56 0.37 19.82
CA PHE A 26 0.07 -0.41 20.94
C PHE A 26 -0.38 -1.79 20.43
N TYR A 27 0.27 -2.83 20.94
CA TYR A 27 0.11 -4.19 20.48
C TYR A 27 -0.85 -4.96 21.38
N MET A 28 -2.09 -5.15 20.93
CA MET A 28 -3.10 -5.98 21.59
C MET A 28 -3.33 -7.25 20.75
N PRO A 29 -2.74 -8.41 21.13
CA PRO A 29 -2.86 -9.62 20.33
C PRO A 29 -4.31 -10.09 20.22
N PHE A 30 -4.77 -10.32 18.99
CA PHE A 30 -6.02 -11.05 18.75
C PHE A 30 -5.83 -12.57 18.84
N CYS A 31 -4.58 -13.05 18.74
CA CYS A 31 -4.19 -14.44 18.83
C CYS A 31 -2.79 -14.56 19.44
N ASP A 32 -2.63 -15.50 20.37
CA ASP A 32 -1.37 -15.70 21.10
C ASP A 32 -0.35 -16.58 20.35
N VAL A 33 -0.74 -17.11 19.18
CA VAL A 33 0.09 -18.03 18.40
C VAL A 33 0.33 -17.55 16.97
N CYS A 34 1.48 -17.88 16.41
CA CYS A 34 1.76 -17.75 14.99
C CYS A 34 1.59 -19.11 14.28
N CYS A 35 0.82 -19.13 13.18
CA CYS A 35 0.58 -20.33 12.37
C CYS A 35 0.82 -20.10 10.86
N LEU A 36 1.70 -19.17 10.49
CA LEU A 36 1.92 -18.76 9.10
C LEU A 36 2.88 -19.67 8.30
N CYS A 37 3.46 -20.71 8.92
CA CYS A 37 4.34 -21.66 8.23
C CYS A 37 4.39 -23.01 8.96
N THR A 38 5.09 -23.98 8.36
CA THR A 38 5.24 -25.35 8.84
C THR A 38 6.16 -25.51 10.05
N PHE A 39 6.93 -24.48 10.44
CA PHE A 39 7.65 -24.49 11.71
C PHE A 39 6.73 -24.24 12.92
N GLY A 40 5.55 -23.65 12.67
CA GLY A 40 4.53 -23.41 13.70
C GLY A 40 3.61 -24.63 13.92
N LYS A 41 2.62 -24.55 14.82
CA LYS A 41 2.17 -23.35 15.56
C LYS A 41 3.17 -22.92 16.65
N CYS A 42 3.58 -21.66 16.65
CA CYS A 42 4.47 -21.09 17.67
C CYS A 42 3.67 -20.33 18.72
N ASP A 43 3.85 -20.67 20.00
CA ASP A 43 3.37 -19.89 21.15
C ASP A 43 4.26 -18.66 21.37
N LEU A 44 3.65 -17.47 21.37
CA LEU A 44 4.34 -16.18 21.53
C LEU A 44 4.02 -15.50 22.87
N THR A 45 3.33 -16.18 23.78
CA THR A 45 3.04 -15.67 25.13
C THR A 45 4.32 -15.49 25.95
N GLU A 46 4.24 -14.69 27.02
CA GLU A 46 5.34 -14.52 28.00
C GLU A 46 6.68 -14.05 27.37
N GLY A 47 6.61 -13.31 26.26
CA GLY A 47 7.80 -12.82 25.57
C GLY A 47 8.57 -13.89 24.78
N LYS A 48 7.96 -15.06 24.54
CA LYS A 48 8.51 -16.10 23.66
C LYS A 48 8.65 -15.58 22.23
N ARG A 49 9.55 -16.22 21.50
CA ARG A 49 9.78 -15.98 20.06
C ARG A 49 9.39 -17.23 19.28
N GLY A 50 8.84 -17.01 18.09
CA GLY A 50 8.58 -18.09 17.15
C GLY A 50 9.88 -18.72 16.65
N ALA A 51 9.77 -19.86 15.97
CA ALA A 51 10.91 -20.57 15.41
C ALA A 51 11.76 -19.72 14.43
N CYS A 52 11.14 -18.72 13.79
CA CYS A 52 11.81 -17.76 12.90
C CYS A 52 12.34 -16.51 13.62
N GLY A 53 12.20 -16.41 14.95
CA GLY A 53 12.72 -15.31 15.76
C GLY A 53 11.75 -14.16 16.01
N LEU A 54 10.59 -14.10 15.36
CA LEU A 54 9.58 -13.06 15.62
C LEU A 54 9.02 -13.17 17.03
N ASP A 55 8.89 -12.04 17.71
CA ASP A 55 8.10 -11.92 18.95
C ASP A 55 6.65 -11.54 18.65
N MET A 56 5.84 -11.44 19.71
CA MET A 56 4.42 -11.11 19.61
C MET A 56 4.15 -9.78 18.91
N ALA A 57 4.94 -8.73 19.18
CA ALA A 57 4.76 -7.42 18.60
C ALA A 57 5.01 -7.46 17.09
N ALA A 58 6.13 -8.04 16.66
CA ALA A 58 6.45 -8.16 15.25
C ALA A 58 5.45 -9.05 14.50
N GLN A 59 4.96 -10.13 15.13
CA GLN A 59 3.92 -10.96 14.54
C GLN A 59 2.60 -10.19 14.36
N GLN A 60 2.19 -9.36 15.33
CA GLN A 60 1.00 -8.54 15.18
C GLN A 60 1.15 -7.51 14.07
N SER A 61 2.25 -6.77 14.04
CA SER A 61 2.52 -5.80 12.96
C SER A 61 2.50 -6.48 11.59
N ARG A 62 3.03 -7.71 11.49
CA ARG A 62 2.98 -8.51 10.27
C ARG A 62 1.55 -8.86 9.83
N ILE A 63 0.68 -9.19 10.77
CA ILE A 63 -0.74 -9.44 10.46
C ILE A 63 -1.44 -8.15 10.03
N VAL A 64 -1.13 -7.01 10.66
CA VAL A 64 -1.67 -5.71 10.25
C VAL A 64 -1.20 -5.37 8.84
N LEU A 65 0.08 -5.56 8.51
CA LEU A 65 0.59 -5.38 7.14
C LEU A 65 -0.16 -6.27 6.14
N LEU A 66 -0.38 -7.56 6.47
CA LEU A 66 -1.20 -8.44 5.64
C LEU A 66 -2.61 -7.88 5.40
N ALA A 67 -3.27 -7.38 6.46
CA ALA A 67 -4.59 -6.76 6.35
C ALA A 67 -4.58 -5.51 5.45
N CYS A 68 -3.56 -4.65 5.59
CA CYS A 68 -3.39 -3.47 4.73
C CYS A 68 -3.11 -3.85 3.28
N CYS A 69 -2.29 -4.87 3.02
CA CYS A 69 -2.07 -5.39 1.67
C CYS A 69 -3.37 -5.93 1.05
N ILE A 70 -4.22 -6.60 1.83
CA ILE A 70 -5.54 -7.07 1.35
C ILE A 70 -6.41 -5.88 0.92
N GLY A 71 -6.46 -4.81 1.73
CA GLY A 71 -7.19 -3.59 1.41
C GLY A 71 -6.66 -2.91 0.14
N ALA A 72 -5.36 -2.61 0.12
CA ALA A 72 -4.70 -1.98 -1.03
C ALA A 72 -4.90 -2.80 -2.32
N ALA A 73 -4.67 -4.11 -2.28
CA ALA A 73 -4.86 -4.97 -3.44
C ALA A 73 -6.32 -4.97 -3.94
N THR A 74 -7.31 -4.82 -3.05
CA THR A 74 -8.73 -4.75 -3.44
C THR A 74 -9.00 -3.51 -4.28
N HIS A 75 -8.57 -2.33 -3.83
CA HIS A 75 -8.81 -1.09 -4.57
C HIS A 75 -7.95 -1.00 -5.84
N ILE A 76 -6.71 -1.48 -5.81
CA ILE A 76 -5.83 -1.51 -7.00
C ILE A 76 -6.37 -2.46 -8.05
N ALA A 77 -6.80 -3.67 -7.69
CA ALA A 77 -7.37 -4.61 -8.64
C ALA A 77 -8.67 -4.07 -9.25
N HIS A 78 -9.50 -3.39 -8.45
CA HIS A 78 -10.69 -2.71 -8.95
C HIS A 78 -10.33 -1.61 -9.97
N ALA A 79 -9.36 -0.76 -9.63
CA ALA A 79 -8.85 0.30 -10.51
C ALA A 79 -8.29 -0.27 -11.82
N ARG A 80 -7.47 -1.33 -11.75
CA ARG A 80 -6.88 -1.99 -12.92
C ARG A 80 -7.94 -2.48 -13.89
N HIS A 81 -8.89 -3.27 -13.40
CA HIS A 81 -9.97 -3.80 -14.22
C HIS A 81 -10.79 -2.68 -14.87
N LEU A 82 -11.10 -1.63 -14.11
CA LEU A 82 -11.84 -0.48 -14.61
C LEU A 82 -11.07 0.26 -15.71
N VAL A 83 -9.80 0.60 -15.47
CA VAL A 83 -8.96 1.32 -16.44
C VAL A 83 -8.79 0.51 -17.73
N GLU A 84 -8.48 -0.79 -17.64
CA GLU A 84 -8.39 -1.67 -18.81
C GLU A 84 -9.69 -1.67 -19.61
N HIS A 85 -10.84 -1.86 -18.94
CA HIS A 85 -12.14 -1.87 -19.60
C HIS A 85 -12.47 -0.53 -20.29
N LEU A 86 -12.17 0.59 -19.64
CA LEU A 86 -12.42 1.92 -20.20
C LEU A 86 -11.48 2.24 -21.36
N ILE A 87 -10.23 1.80 -21.30
CA ILE A 87 -9.27 1.91 -22.41
C ILE A 87 -9.73 1.09 -23.61
N GLU A 88 -10.22 -0.14 -23.41
CA GLU A 88 -10.79 -0.96 -24.50
C GLU A 88 -11.99 -0.27 -25.15
N LYS A 89 -12.83 0.39 -24.36
CA LYS A 89 -14.07 1.01 -24.82
C LYS A 89 -13.89 2.38 -25.47
N PHE A 90 -13.01 3.22 -24.92
CA PHE A 90 -12.86 4.63 -25.29
C PHE A 90 -11.49 4.98 -25.88
N GLY A 91 -10.54 4.05 -25.82
CA GLY A 91 -9.17 4.24 -26.28
C GLY A 91 -8.24 4.77 -25.19
N ARG A 92 -6.95 4.44 -25.32
CA ARG A 92 -5.90 4.84 -24.36
C ARG A 92 -5.73 6.35 -24.24
N ASP A 93 -5.98 7.09 -25.32
CA ASP A 93 -5.86 8.54 -25.39
C ASP A 93 -7.12 9.29 -24.92
N ALA A 94 -8.14 8.58 -24.44
CA ALA A 94 -9.34 9.20 -23.89
C ALA A 94 -8.96 10.13 -22.71
N PRO A 95 -9.41 11.39 -22.72
CA PRO A 95 -9.02 12.36 -21.70
C PRO A 95 -9.67 12.03 -20.35
N ILE A 96 -8.95 12.32 -19.27
CA ILE A 96 -9.50 12.31 -17.91
C ILE A 96 -10.18 13.66 -17.66
N ASP A 97 -11.42 13.63 -17.18
CA ASP A 97 -12.23 14.77 -16.80
C ASP A 97 -13.00 14.49 -15.51
N VAL A 98 -12.49 15.00 -14.39
CA VAL A 98 -13.08 14.82 -13.05
C VAL A 98 -13.91 16.01 -12.57
N GLY A 99 -14.34 16.90 -13.48
CA GLY A 99 -15.13 18.09 -13.13
C GLY A 99 -14.79 19.37 -13.91
N GLY A 100 -14.06 19.23 -15.02
CA GLY A 100 -13.72 20.26 -15.98
C GLY A 100 -12.96 21.42 -15.36
N VAL A 101 -13.35 22.64 -15.74
CA VAL A 101 -12.72 23.88 -15.26
C VAL A 101 -13.00 24.20 -13.79
N ASN A 102 -13.87 23.43 -13.11
CA ASN A 102 -14.19 23.66 -11.70
C ASN A 102 -13.21 22.94 -10.75
N VAL A 103 -12.33 22.08 -11.28
CA VAL A 103 -11.35 21.31 -10.50
C VAL A 103 -9.93 21.69 -10.92
N GLU A 104 -9.24 22.45 -10.06
CA GLU A 104 -7.87 22.92 -10.30
C GLU A 104 -6.80 21.84 -10.08
N VAL A 105 -7.09 20.86 -9.21
CA VAL A 105 -6.21 19.74 -8.89
C VAL A 105 -7.02 18.45 -9.01
N GLU A 106 -6.87 17.80 -10.16
CA GLU A 106 -7.63 16.64 -10.61
C GLU A 106 -7.20 15.33 -9.93
N ALA A 107 -5.92 15.21 -9.58
CA ALA A 107 -5.31 13.98 -9.08
C ALA A 107 -4.35 14.28 -7.92
N PRO A 108 -4.81 14.87 -6.80
CA PRO A 108 -3.93 15.36 -5.73
C PRO A 108 -3.00 14.28 -5.15
N VAL A 109 -3.49 13.05 -4.93
CA VAL A 109 -2.70 11.95 -4.35
C VAL A 109 -1.68 11.44 -5.36
N THR A 110 -2.09 11.15 -6.59
CA THR A 110 -1.23 10.69 -7.69
C THR A 110 -0.16 11.73 -7.99
N ARG A 111 -0.52 13.02 -8.06
CA ARG A 111 0.45 14.11 -8.29
C ARG A 111 1.45 14.24 -7.15
N LEU A 112 1.05 13.97 -5.92
CA LEU A 112 1.92 14.02 -4.76
C LEU A 112 2.88 12.82 -4.72
N VAL A 113 2.36 11.61 -4.88
CA VAL A 113 3.10 10.35 -4.70
C VAL A 113 3.92 10.03 -5.95
N CYS A 114 3.32 10.09 -7.12
CA CYS A 114 3.96 9.71 -8.39
C CYS A 114 4.65 10.90 -9.07
N GLY A 115 4.29 12.14 -8.71
CA GLY A 115 4.86 13.34 -9.33
C GLY A 115 4.39 13.58 -10.77
N ILE A 116 3.46 12.77 -11.27
CA ILE A 116 2.90 12.90 -12.63
C ILE A 116 1.56 13.64 -12.59
N ARG A 117 1.21 14.30 -13.71
CA ARG A 117 -0.10 14.92 -13.89
C ARG A 117 -0.85 14.14 -14.98
N PRO A 118 -1.70 13.17 -14.63
CA PRO A 118 -2.37 12.32 -15.61
C PRO A 118 -3.35 13.15 -16.46
N ARG A 119 -3.41 12.86 -17.75
CA ARG A 119 -4.24 13.54 -18.75
C ARG A 119 -5.13 12.59 -19.51
N THR A 120 -4.70 11.35 -19.71
CA THR A 120 -5.45 10.32 -20.41
C THR A 120 -5.60 9.06 -19.56
N LEU A 121 -6.54 8.18 -19.92
CA LEU A 121 -6.67 6.87 -19.27
C LEU A 121 -5.37 6.07 -19.30
N GLY A 122 -4.58 6.18 -20.38
CA GLY A 122 -3.29 5.53 -20.50
C GLY A 122 -2.23 5.98 -19.50
N ASP A 123 -2.31 7.22 -18.99
CA ASP A 123 -1.39 7.71 -17.95
C ASP A 123 -1.66 7.04 -16.60
N LEU A 124 -2.87 6.50 -16.39
CA LEU A 124 -3.26 5.81 -15.15
C LEU A 124 -2.66 4.40 -15.07
N GLU A 125 -2.33 3.78 -16.21
CA GLU A 125 -1.69 2.46 -16.23
C GLU A 125 -0.31 2.51 -15.57
N ASP A 126 0.49 3.54 -15.86
CA ASP A 126 1.83 3.72 -15.27
C ASP A 126 1.76 3.89 -13.73
N VAL A 127 0.69 4.51 -13.23
CA VAL A 127 0.42 4.68 -11.79
C VAL A 127 0.05 3.34 -11.16
N LEU A 128 -0.78 2.56 -11.84
CA LEU A 128 -1.21 1.25 -11.35
C LEU A 128 -0.07 0.24 -11.38
N ASP A 129 0.79 0.27 -12.39
CA ASP A 129 1.99 -0.57 -12.47
C ASP A 129 2.89 -0.37 -11.23
N TYR A 130 3.05 0.90 -10.81
CA TYR A 130 3.74 1.24 -9.57
C TYR A 130 3.03 0.70 -8.33
N CYS A 131 1.71 0.90 -8.22
CA CYS A 131 0.94 0.43 -7.07
C CYS A 131 1.00 -1.11 -6.93
N GLU A 132 0.86 -1.83 -8.03
CA GLU A 132 0.94 -3.29 -8.10
C GLU A 132 2.35 -3.81 -7.74
N THR A 133 3.39 -3.11 -8.19
CA THR A 133 4.79 -3.39 -7.81
C THR A 133 5.00 -3.23 -6.30
N GLU A 134 4.56 -2.10 -5.73
CA GLU A 134 4.76 -1.83 -4.31
C GLU A 134 3.95 -2.77 -3.42
N VAL A 135 2.70 -3.10 -3.76
CA VAL A 135 1.93 -4.11 -3.02
C VAL A 135 2.60 -5.48 -3.07
N THR A 136 3.20 -5.85 -4.20
CA THR A 136 3.95 -7.11 -4.32
C THR A 136 5.17 -7.11 -3.37
N HIS A 137 5.91 -6.01 -3.30
CA HIS A 137 7.01 -5.86 -2.36
C HIS A 137 6.55 -5.93 -0.90
N LEU A 138 5.47 -5.23 -0.55
CA LEU A 138 4.89 -5.27 0.79
C LEU A 138 4.44 -6.68 1.19
N LEU A 139 3.71 -7.38 0.31
CA LEU A 139 3.26 -8.74 0.55
C LEU A 139 4.45 -9.68 0.76
N SER A 140 5.50 -9.55 -0.04
CA SER A 140 6.71 -10.38 0.10
C SER A 140 7.35 -10.23 1.49
N ALA A 141 7.35 -9.02 2.07
CA ALA A 141 7.90 -8.76 3.40
C ALA A 141 7.13 -9.48 4.54
N THR A 142 5.91 -9.97 4.27
CA THR A 142 5.11 -10.72 5.24
C THR A 142 5.48 -12.21 5.30
N HIS A 143 6.26 -12.71 4.33
CA HIS A 143 6.69 -14.10 4.34
C HIS A 143 7.57 -14.43 5.55
N THR A 144 7.56 -15.68 5.98
CA THR A 144 8.41 -16.14 7.07
C THR A 144 9.89 -15.90 6.74
N GLY A 145 10.62 -15.33 7.70
CA GLY A 145 12.06 -15.05 7.58
C GLY A 145 12.41 -13.77 6.82
N GLN A 146 11.44 -12.88 6.60
CA GLN A 146 11.66 -11.57 5.96
C GLN A 146 11.86 -10.48 7.03
N GLU A 147 10.92 -9.55 7.17
CA GLU A 147 11.02 -8.48 8.17
C GLU A 147 10.91 -9.02 9.61
N GLY A 148 11.76 -8.51 10.50
CA GLY A 148 11.87 -8.91 11.90
C GLY A 148 11.51 -7.81 12.89
N SER A 149 11.49 -6.55 12.44
CA SER A 149 11.24 -5.38 13.27
C SER A 149 9.77 -4.98 13.19
N ASN A 150 9.11 -4.91 14.35
CA ASN A 150 7.72 -4.45 14.45
C ASN A 150 7.55 -3.02 13.92
N LEU A 151 8.50 -2.11 14.20
CA LEU A 151 8.44 -0.73 13.71
C LEU A 151 8.65 -0.62 12.20
N ASP A 152 9.47 -1.51 11.62
CA ASP A 152 9.65 -1.56 10.16
C ASP A 152 8.45 -2.20 9.46
N PHE A 153 7.69 -3.07 10.12
CA PHE A 153 6.36 -3.46 9.67
C PHE A 153 5.38 -2.28 9.71
N GLU A 154 5.37 -1.47 10.78
CA GLU A 154 4.46 -0.30 10.83
C GLU A 154 4.78 0.74 9.75
N SER A 155 6.06 0.98 9.44
CA SER A 155 6.43 1.85 8.31
C SER A 155 5.91 1.29 6.98
N LYS A 156 5.99 -0.03 6.78
CA LYS A 156 5.39 -0.70 5.61
C LYS A 156 3.85 -0.61 5.62
N VAL A 157 3.21 -0.61 6.78
CA VAL A 157 1.75 -0.38 6.92
C VAL A 157 1.39 1.03 6.45
N PHE A 158 2.15 2.06 6.82
CA PHE A 158 1.94 3.41 6.30
C PHE A 158 2.13 3.49 4.79
N HIS A 159 3.16 2.82 4.27
CA HIS A 159 3.38 2.72 2.82
C HIS A 159 2.20 2.06 2.11
N ALA A 160 1.69 0.94 2.63
CA ALA A 160 0.51 0.25 2.09
C ALA A 160 -0.71 1.17 2.05
N GLY A 161 -0.95 1.96 3.10
CA GLY A 161 -2.05 2.92 3.15
C GLY A 161 -1.91 4.08 2.16
N MET A 162 -0.68 4.56 1.91
CA MET A 162 -0.43 5.55 0.87
C MET A 162 -0.71 4.97 -0.52
N ILE A 163 -0.25 3.75 -0.80
CA ILE A 163 -0.48 3.05 -2.07
C ILE A 163 -1.98 2.77 -2.28
N ASP A 164 -2.71 2.41 -1.22
CA ASP A 164 -4.17 2.24 -1.22
C ASP A 164 -4.90 3.52 -1.66
N GLN A 165 -4.50 4.67 -1.13
CA GLN A 165 -5.06 5.97 -1.51
C GLN A 165 -4.83 6.31 -2.99
N VAL A 166 -3.65 5.97 -3.53
CA VAL A 166 -3.37 6.16 -4.97
C VAL A 166 -4.29 5.27 -5.80
N GLY A 167 -4.43 3.98 -5.45
CA GLY A 167 -5.31 3.05 -6.16
C GLY A 167 -6.79 3.50 -6.15
N MET A 168 -7.29 3.97 -5.01
CA MET A 168 -8.65 4.51 -4.89
C MET A 168 -8.85 5.76 -5.75
N GLU A 169 -7.90 6.70 -5.75
CA GLU A 169 -7.99 7.91 -6.58
C GLU A 169 -7.99 7.54 -8.07
N VAL A 170 -7.13 6.61 -8.51
CA VAL A 170 -7.10 6.16 -9.91
C VAL A 170 -8.44 5.56 -10.34
N ALA A 171 -9.03 4.68 -9.53
CA ALA A 171 -10.34 4.09 -9.83
C ALA A 171 -11.41 5.18 -10.01
N ASP A 172 -11.47 6.13 -9.07
CA ASP A 172 -12.51 7.15 -9.07
C ASP A 172 -12.35 8.14 -10.23
N MET A 173 -11.11 8.57 -10.52
CA MET A 173 -10.81 9.40 -11.67
C MET A 173 -11.24 8.75 -12.98
N ALA A 174 -10.94 7.45 -13.15
CA ALA A 174 -11.26 6.73 -14.38
C ALA A 174 -12.78 6.62 -14.60
N GLN A 175 -13.56 6.23 -13.58
CA GLN A 175 -15.01 6.08 -13.71
C GLN A 175 -15.76 7.40 -13.81
N ILE A 176 -15.28 8.48 -13.20
CA ILE A 176 -15.91 9.80 -13.33
C ILE A 176 -15.73 10.36 -14.75
N SER A 177 -14.59 10.06 -15.37
CA SER A 177 -14.22 10.60 -16.68
C SER A 177 -14.92 9.94 -17.88
N ALA A 178 -15.53 8.76 -17.71
CA ALA A 178 -15.89 7.86 -18.81
C ALA A 178 -17.36 7.40 -18.83
#